data_AF-E4X977-F1
#
_entry.id   AF-E4X977-F1
#
_cell.length_a   1.000
_cell.length_b   1.000
_cell.length_c   1.000
_cell.angle_alpha   90.00
_cell.angle_beta   90.00
_cell.angle_gamma   90.00
#
_symmetry.space_group_name_H-M   'P 1'
#
loop_
_entity.id
_entity.type
_entity.pdbx_description
1 polymer ?
#
loop_
_entity_poly.entity_id
_entity_poly.type
_entity_poly.pdbx_seq_one_letter_code
_entity_poly.pdbx_strand_id
1 'polypeptide(L)'
;MEKWTKISWEEAEETTDIVRAAHCAFWCKPETKTLRDTPIKALLMMQLRFDGLLGFPGGLIDAGENILEGLNRELREEMALDNEKFPVGKQNWISAHLRQTQQPDGSFKKTQVCHFFAKNLSKENFYEIEKKQLDADHWGYENFGLIRAPVLEFTAGSVAEKYPGRGFAWFLTHSFISCAREQMTEMIISEGILTKDEITRYFEMSRNPELHEKLINSASTTEN
;
A
#
# COMPACT_ATOMS: atom_id res chain seq x y z
N MET A 1 -10.09 3.76 21.31
CA MET A 1 -10.39 3.92 19.87
C MET A 1 -9.24 4.67 19.21
N GLU A 2 -8.93 4.36 17.96
CA GLU A 2 -7.93 5.09 17.17
C GLU A 2 -8.60 5.81 16.01
N LYS A 3 -8.04 6.96 15.65
CA LYS A 3 -8.49 7.77 14.52
C LYS A 3 -7.28 8.17 13.68
N TRP A 4 -7.38 7.96 12.37
CA TRP A 4 -6.43 8.47 11.40
C TRP A 4 -7.06 9.64 10.66
N THR A 5 -6.38 10.78 10.62
CA THR A 5 -6.84 11.98 9.92
C THR A 5 -5.79 12.38 8.92
N LYS A 6 -6.18 12.57 7.65
CA LYS A 6 -5.28 13.10 6.62
C LYS A 6 -4.92 14.55 6.96
N ILE A 7 -3.64 14.89 6.82
CA ILE A 7 -3.07 16.22 7.07
C ILE A 7 -2.16 16.64 5.90
N SER A 8 -1.86 17.93 5.79
CA SER A 8 -0.94 18.45 4.78
C SER A 8 0.52 18.08 5.10
N TRP A 9 1.41 18.32 4.13
CA TRP A 9 2.85 18.20 4.36
C TRP A 9 3.32 19.14 5.47
N GLU A 10 2.89 20.40 5.41
CA GLU A 10 3.27 21.44 6.36
C GLU A 10 2.81 21.09 7.78
N GLU A 11 1.54 20.67 7.93
CA GLU A 11 1.01 20.22 9.23
C GLU A 11 1.76 19.00 9.77
N ALA A 12 2.19 18.09 8.88
CA ALA A 12 2.94 16.89 9.26
C ALA A 12 4.35 17.23 9.75
N GLU A 13 5.02 18.17 9.10
CA GLU A 13 6.35 18.66 9.50
C GLU A 13 6.30 19.49 10.78
N GLU A 14 5.23 20.29 10.99
CA GLU A 14 5.01 21.05 12.22
C GLU A 14 4.61 20.16 13.41
N THR A 15 4.09 18.96 13.16
CA THR A 15 3.71 18.03 14.22
C THR A 15 4.94 17.26 14.72
N THR A 16 5.67 17.87 15.65
CA THR A 16 6.83 17.29 16.33
C THR A 16 6.44 16.51 17.60
N ASP A 17 7.43 15.88 18.24
CA ASP A 17 7.30 15.24 19.57
C ASP A 17 6.35 14.04 19.64
N ILE A 18 6.09 13.41 18.49
CA ILE A 18 5.34 12.17 18.37
C ILE A 18 6.10 11.20 17.47
N VAL A 19 5.66 9.93 17.42
CA VAL A 19 6.27 8.95 16.53
C VAL A 19 6.10 9.38 15.08
N ARG A 20 7.15 9.28 14.28
CA ARG A 20 7.11 9.55 12.85
C ARG A 20 7.38 8.27 12.09
N ALA A 21 6.68 8.08 10.99
CA ALA A 21 6.88 6.98 10.07
C ALA A 21 6.77 7.48 8.64
N ALA A 22 7.45 6.81 7.72
CA ALA A 22 7.33 7.07 6.30
C ALA A 22 7.37 5.76 5.52
N HIS A 23 6.51 5.65 4.51
CA HIS A 23 6.48 4.48 3.63
C HIS A 23 6.39 4.91 2.17
N CYS A 24 6.83 4.04 1.26
CA CYS A 24 6.79 4.30 -0.18
C CYS A 24 6.14 3.16 -0.96
N ALA A 25 5.25 3.49 -1.88
CA ALA A 25 4.77 2.59 -2.90
C ALA A 25 5.63 2.66 -4.16
N PHE A 26 6.24 1.54 -4.54
CA PHE A 26 6.86 1.39 -5.85
C PHE A 26 5.86 0.76 -6.80
N TRP A 27 5.65 1.40 -7.94
CA TRP A 27 4.67 0.96 -8.92
C TRP A 27 5.12 1.20 -10.36
N CYS A 28 4.54 0.46 -11.30
CA CYS A 28 4.68 0.75 -12.72
C CYS A 28 3.40 0.38 -13.47
N LYS A 29 3.11 1.08 -14.57
CA LYS A 29 2.05 0.69 -15.51
C LYS A 29 2.55 -0.43 -16.42
N PRO A 30 1.92 -1.61 -16.47
CA PRO A 30 2.30 -2.63 -17.43
C PRO A 30 1.77 -2.28 -18.83
N GLU A 31 2.59 -2.42 -19.87
CA GLU A 31 2.21 -2.02 -21.24
C GLU A 31 1.07 -2.86 -21.84
N THR A 32 1.12 -4.18 -21.67
CA THR A 32 0.21 -5.12 -22.37
C THR A 32 -0.17 -6.33 -21.51
N LYS A 33 -0.34 -6.15 -20.20
CA LYS A 33 -0.75 -7.25 -19.30
C LYS A 33 -2.23 -7.23 -19.01
N THR A 34 -2.87 -8.39 -19.20
CA THR A 34 -4.24 -8.65 -18.79
C THR A 34 -4.31 -9.85 -17.85
N LEU A 35 -5.35 -9.90 -17.03
CA LEU A 35 -5.77 -11.08 -16.29
C LEU A 35 -7.18 -11.44 -16.79
N ARG A 36 -7.34 -12.59 -17.46
CA ARG A 36 -8.63 -13.01 -18.06
C ARG A 36 -9.29 -11.87 -18.85
N ASP A 37 -8.52 -11.31 -19.79
CA ASP A 37 -8.89 -10.19 -20.67
C ASP A 37 -9.16 -8.85 -19.99
N THR A 38 -8.96 -8.75 -18.67
CA THR A 38 -9.05 -7.47 -17.94
C THR A 38 -7.69 -6.81 -17.84
N PRO A 39 -7.51 -5.56 -18.30
CA PRO A 39 -6.24 -4.86 -18.18
C PRO A 39 -5.77 -4.76 -16.72
N ILE A 40 -4.48 -5.01 -16.51
CA ILE A 40 -3.80 -4.68 -15.24
C ILE A 40 -3.42 -3.20 -15.32
N LYS A 41 -3.93 -2.37 -14.40
CA LYS A 41 -3.72 -0.92 -14.44
C LYS A 41 -2.42 -0.50 -13.77
N ALA A 42 -1.97 -1.25 -12.77
CA ALA A 42 -0.68 -1.08 -12.15
C ALA A 42 -0.12 -2.41 -11.61
N LEU A 43 1.20 -2.55 -11.68
CA LEU A 43 1.95 -3.42 -10.80
C LEU A 43 2.34 -2.57 -9.60
N LEU A 44 1.91 -2.96 -8.40
CA LEU A 44 2.11 -2.19 -7.17
C LEU A 44 2.71 -3.11 -6.10
N MET A 45 3.88 -2.75 -5.59
CA MET A 45 4.54 -3.50 -4.51
C MET A 45 3.94 -3.17 -3.15
N MET A 46 3.69 -4.23 -2.37
CA MET A 46 3.41 -4.19 -0.93
C MET A 46 4.23 -5.29 -0.25
N GLN A 47 4.23 -5.33 1.07
CA GLN A 47 4.96 -6.32 1.87
C GLN A 47 4.02 -7.05 2.83
N LEU A 48 4.27 -8.34 3.04
CA LEU A 48 3.79 -9.08 4.20
C LEU A 48 4.76 -8.86 5.36
N ARG A 49 4.28 -8.23 6.43
CA ARG A 49 5.10 -7.91 7.61
C ARG A 49 5.11 -9.06 8.62
N PHE A 50 6.04 -8.97 9.58
CA PHE A 50 6.17 -9.92 10.69
C PHE A 50 4.90 -10.08 11.53
N ASP A 51 4.08 -9.03 11.62
CA ASP A 51 2.81 -9.01 12.36
C ASP A 51 1.65 -9.65 11.56
N GLY A 52 1.93 -10.21 10.38
CA GLY A 52 0.96 -10.86 9.49
C GLY A 52 0.09 -9.88 8.71
N LEU A 53 0.38 -8.57 8.76
CA LEU A 53 -0.37 -7.54 8.08
C LEU A 53 0.30 -7.12 6.77
N LEU A 54 -0.51 -6.65 5.82
CA LEU A 54 -0.01 -6.05 4.59
C LEU A 54 0.33 -4.58 4.80
N GLY A 55 1.50 -4.17 4.33
CA GLY A 55 2.00 -2.80 4.44
C GLY A 55 2.82 -2.38 3.22
N PHE A 56 3.35 -1.17 3.30
CA PHE A 56 4.31 -0.66 2.34
C PHE A 56 5.71 -0.66 2.95
N PRO A 57 6.77 -0.79 2.12
CA PRO A 57 8.14 -0.66 2.59
C PRO A 57 8.42 0.74 3.14
N GLY A 58 9.27 0.78 4.15
CA GLY A 58 9.56 1.93 4.99
C GLY A 58 9.25 1.62 6.45
N GLY A 59 9.44 2.61 7.32
CA GLY A 59 9.39 2.33 8.75
C GLY A 59 9.29 3.56 9.61
N LEU A 60 9.69 3.39 10.87
CA LEU A 60 9.78 4.48 11.83
C LEU A 60 10.98 5.36 11.50
N ILE A 61 10.86 6.64 11.82
CA ILE A 61 11.89 7.64 11.57
C ILE A 61 12.49 8.03 12.91
N ASP A 62 13.81 8.01 13.00
CA ASP A 62 14.51 8.24 14.26
C ASP A 62 14.30 9.68 14.75
N ALA A 63 14.37 9.86 16.07
CA ALA A 63 14.20 11.17 16.68
C ALA A 63 15.28 12.14 16.19
N GLY A 64 14.85 13.24 15.55
CA GLY A 64 15.73 14.25 14.96
C GLY A 64 16.20 13.94 13.53
N GLU A 65 15.85 12.77 12.98
CA GLU A 65 16.15 12.41 11.60
C GLU A 65 15.20 13.12 10.61
N ASN A 66 15.72 13.51 9.44
CA ASN A 66 14.90 14.03 8.37
C ASN A 66 14.00 12.93 7.79
N ILE A 67 12.75 13.26 7.47
CA ILE A 67 11.77 12.26 6.99
C ILE A 67 12.22 11.54 5.71
N LEU A 68 12.89 12.23 4.79
CA LEU A 68 13.37 11.64 3.54
C LEU A 68 14.65 10.83 3.76
N GLU A 69 15.54 11.28 4.64
CA GLU A 69 16.74 10.53 4.99
C GLU A 69 16.37 9.19 5.64
N GLY A 70 15.51 9.24 6.66
CA GLY A 70 15.02 8.03 7.33
C GLY A 70 14.23 7.12 6.39
N LEU A 71 13.34 7.68 5.56
CA LEU A 71 12.63 6.85 4.57
C LEU A 71 13.59 6.11 3.65
N ASN A 72 14.58 6.80 3.08
CA ASN A 72 15.52 6.14 2.17
C ASN A 72 16.38 5.11 2.94
N ARG A 73 16.79 5.39 4.19
CA ARG A 73 17.47 4.41 5.04
C ARG A 73 16.62 3.13 5.21
N GLU A 74 15.38 3.27 5.64
CA GLU A 74 14.44 2.15 5.83
C GLU A 74 14.23 1.35 4.53
N LEU A 75 14.08 2.03 3.39
CA LEU A 75 13.89 1.37 2.09
C LEU A 75 15.11 0.54 1.66
N ARG A 76 16.31 0.97 2.03
CA ARG A 76 17.54 0.22 1.78
C ARG A 76 17.56 -1.05 2.62
N GLU A 77 17.22 -0.94 3.91
CA GLU A 77 17.24 -2.02 4.89
C GLU A 77 16.14 -3.07 4.59
N GLU A 78 14.94 -2.64 4.20
CA GLU A 78 13.79 -3.52 3.98
C GLU A 78 13.66 -4.10 2.56
N MET A 79 14.29 -3.47 1.56
CA MET A 79 14.16 -3.87 0.15
C MET A 79 15.48 -4.04 -0.59
N ALA A 80 16.62 -3.82 0.06
CA ALA A 80 17.91 -3.66 -0.64
C ALA A 80 17.84 -2.59 -1.75
N LEU A 81 17.07 -1.51 -1.51
CA LEU A 81 16.89 -0.46 -2.50
C LEU A 81 18.22 0.27 -2.76
N ASP A 82 18.56 0.39 -4.04
CA ASP A 82 19.64 1.27 -4.48
C ASP A 82 19.14 2.73 -4.47
N ASN A 83 19.38 3.42 -3.36
CA ASN A 83 18.90 4.80 -3.18
C ASN A 83 19.61 5.82 -4.07
N GLU A 84 20.78 5.51 -4.63
CA GLU A 84 21.44 6.41 -5.59
C GLU A 84 20.71 6.35 -6.93
N LYS A 85 20.29 5.16 -7.34
CA LYS A 85 19.54 4.93 -8.57
C LYS A 85 18.05 5.27 -8.44
N PHE A 86 17.45 5.01 -7.28
CA PHE A 86 16.02 5.13 -7.05
C PHE A 86 15.64 6.03 -5.85
N PRO A 87 16.21 7.24 -5.72
CA PRO A 87 15.97 8.08 -4.55
C PRO A 87 14.48 8.43 -4.43
N VAL A 88 13.94 8.36 -3.21
CA VAL A 88 12.60 8.87 -2.90
C VAL A 88 12.72 10.28 -2.34
N GLY A 89 12.08 11.24 -3.00
CA GLY A 89 12.12 12.66 -2.61
C GLY A 89 10.75 13.26 -2.39
N LYS A 90 10.69 14.56 -2.04
CA LYS A 90 9.42 15.27 -1.79
C LYS A 90 8.47 15.25 -2.98
N GLN A 91 8.98 15.21 -4.21
CA GLN A 91 8.19 15.06 -5.44
C GLN A 91 7.39 13.75 -5.52
N ASN A 92 7.76 12.76 -4.71
CA ASN A 92 7.05 11.49 -4.61
C ASN A 92 5.97 11.50 -3.53
N TRP A 93 5.79 12.59 -2.79
CA TRP A 93 4.84 12.63 -1.68
C TRP A 93 3.39 12.60 -2.15
N ILE A 94 2.56 11.80 -1.48
CA ILE A 94 1.13 11.64 -1.79
C ILE A 94 0.26 12.16 -0.64
N SER A 95 0.57 11.77 0.59
CA SER A 95 -0.22 12.16 1.76
C SER A 95 0.53 11.98 3.07
N ALA A 96 -0.03 12.54 4.14
CA ALA A 96 0.35 12.24 5.50
C ALA A 96 -0.91 12.00 6.34
N HIS A 97 -0.82 11.10 7.31
CA HIS A 97 -1.91 10.81 8.23
C HIS A 97 -1.46 10.91 9.68
N LEU A 98 -2.25 11.62 10.48
CA LEU A 98 -2.08 11.76 11.92
C LEU A 98 -2.93 10.73 12.66
N ARG A 99 -2.27 9.87 13.43
CA ARG A 99 -2.90 8.96 14.40
C ARG A 99 -3.19 9.68 15.70
N GLN A 100 -4.44 9.60 16.11
CA GLN A 100 -4.89 10.03 17.42
C GLN A 100 -5.45 8.84 18.18
N THR A 101 -4.99 8.67 19.42
CA THR A 101 -5.42 7.58 20.30
C THR A 101 -6.27 8.13 21.43
N GLN A 102 -7.46 7.57 21.59
CA GLN A 102 -8.37 7.94 22.68
C GLN A 102 -7.76 7.54 24.03
N GLN A 103 -7.75 8.49 24.95
CA GLN A 103 -7.29 8.33 26.32
C GLN A 103 -8.44 7.86 27.23
N PRO A 104 -8.15 7.36 28.45
CA PRO A 104 -9.18 6.89 29.38
C PRO A 104 -10.22 7.95 29.77
N ASP A 105 -9.85 9.23 29.74
CA ASP A 105 -10.73 10.38 30.02
C ASP A 105 -11.62 10.79 28.83
N GLY A 106 -11.54 10.06 27.70
CA GLY A 106 -12.28 10.32 26.48
C GLY A 106 -11.60 11.31 25.52
N SER A 107 -10.53 11.99 25.94
CA SER A 107 -9.76 12.90 25.08
C SER A 107 -8.94 12.14 24.02
N PHE A 108 -8.44 12.84 23.00
CA PHE A 108 -7.60 12.26 21.95
C PHE A 108 -6.19 12.85 21.99
N LYS A 109 -5.19 11.98 22.11
CA LYS A 109 -3.78 12.37 22.06
C LYS A 109 -3.20 12.08 20.67
N LYS A 110 -2.47 13.04 20.09
CA LYS A 110 -1.66 12.82 18.89
C LYS A 110 -0.53 11.82 19.23
N THR A 111 -0.38 10.78 18.43
CA THR A 111 0.53 9.67 18.76
C THR A 111 1.52 9.34 17.65
N GLN A 112 1.12 9.51 16.39
CA GLN A 112 1.98 9.19 15.26
C GLN A 112 1.61 10.00 14.02
N VAL A 113 2.60 10.41 13.23
CA VAL A 113 2.41 10.89 11.85
C VAL A 113 3.03 9.87 10.90
N CYS A 114 2.28 9.51 9.87
CA CYS A 114 2.71 8.57 8.83
C CYS A 114 2.70 9.27 7.47
N HIS A 115 3.89 9.58 6.94
CA HIS A 115 4.07 10.09 5.58
C HIS A 115 3.98 8.95 4.57
N PHE A 116 3.44 9.25 3.40
CA PHE A 116 3.30 8.29 2.32
C PHE A 116 3.76 8.87 1.00
N PHE A 117 4.53 8.07 0.28
CA PHE A 117 5.13 8.41 -1.00
C PHE A 117 4.77 7.36 -2.06
N ALA A 118 4.77 7.75 -3.32
CA ALA A 118 4.66 6.84 -4.45
C ALA A 118 5.72 7.17 -5.51
N LYS A 119 6.40 6.13 -6.00
CA LYS A 119 7.41 6.23 -7.04
C LYS A 119 7.02 5.36 -8.23
N ASN A 120 6.66 6.03 -9.32
CA ASN A 120 6.48 5.38 -10.62
C ASN A 120 7.84 4.98 -11.21
N LEU A 121 7.93 3.76 -11.72
CA LEU A 121 9.13 3.16 -12.28
C LEU A 121 8.88 2.68 -13.70
N SER A 122 9.96 2.48 -14.45
CA SER A 122 9.89 1.57 -15.60
C SER A 122 9.65 0.14 -15.13
N LYS A 123 9.12 -0.69 -16.01
CA LYS A 123 8.86 -2.11 -15.74
C LYS A 123 10.14 -2.87 -15.38
N GLU A 124 11.25 -2.54 -16.02
CA GLU A 124 12.56 -3.15 -15.81
C GLU A 124 13.07 -2.83 -14.40
N ASN A 125 12.97 -1.56 -14.00
CA ASN A 125 13.38 -1.12 -12.66
C ASN A 125 12.48 -1.69 -11.57
N PHE A 126 11.17 -1.81 -11.83
CA PHE A 126 10.24 -2.48 -10.93
C PHE A 126 10.68 -3.95 -10.69
N TYR A 127 10.99 -4.71 -11.75
CA TYR A 127 11.44 -6.09 -11.57
C TYR A 127 12.84 -6.21 -10.98
N GLU A 128 13.73 -5.24 -11.23
CA GLU A 128 15.03 -5.20 -10.58
C GLU A 128 14.91 -5.10 -9.07
N ILE A 129 14.10 -4.16 -8.58
CA ILE A 129 13.87 -3.96 -7.14
C ILE A 129 13.25 -5.21 -6.52
N GLU A 130 12.24 -5.78 -7.16
CA GLU A 130 11.55 -6.97 -6.64
C GLU A 130 12.48 -8.18 -6.48
N LYS A 131 13.40 -8.37 -7.41
CA LYS A 131 14.37 -9.48 -7.38
C LYS A 131 15.41 -9.33 -6.27
N LYS A 132 15.73 -8.10 -5.88
CA LYS A 132 16.73 -7.79 -4.85
C LYS A 132 16.21 -7.95 -3.43
N GLN A 133 14.90 -8.15 -3.22
CA GLN A 133 14.35 -8.24 -1.87
C GLN A 133 15.03 -9.30 -1.00
N LEU A 134 15.43 -10.43 -1.58
CA LEU A 134 16.08 -11.50 -0.82
C LEU A 134 17.45 -11.10 -0.26
N ASP A 135 18.03 -10.03 -0.78
CA ASP A 135 19.29 -9.44 -0.34
C ASP A 135 19.07 -8.37 0.74
N ALA A 136 17.81 -8.03 1.08
CA ALA A 136 17.49 -7.03 2.08
C ALA A 136 17.86 -7.51 3.49
N ASP A 137 18.40 -6.60 4.31
CA ASP A 137 18.80 -6.90 5.68
C ASP A 137 17.63 -7.48 6.47
N HIS A 138 16.42 -6.93 6.28
CA HIS A 138 15.23 -7.27 7.05
C HIS A 138 14.43 -8.47 6.51
N TRP A 139 14.94 -9.13 5.48
CA TRP A 139 14.30 -10.28 4.85
C TRP A 139 14.19 -11.46 5.84
N GLY A 140 12.96 -11.98 5.98
CA GLY A 140 12.69 -13.22 6.72
C GLY A 140 12.48 -13.06 8.23
N TYR A 141 12.53 -11.85 8.78
CA TYR A 141 12.16 -11.61 10.19
C TYR A 141 11.23 -10.42 10.40
N GLU A 142 11.47 -9.27 9.77
CA GLU A 142 10.58 -8.10 9.84
C GLU A 142 9.65 -8.02 8.62
N ASN A 143 10.14 -8.45 7.47
CA ASN A 143 9.41 -8.55 6.20
C ASN A 143 9.51 -9.97 5.63
N PHE A 144 8.37 -10.57 5.29
CA PHE A 144 8.25 -11.95 4.84
C PHE A 144 8.00 -12.11 3.33
N GLY A 145 7.91 -11.03 2.56
CA GLY A 145 7.56 -11.17 1.14
C GLY A 145 7.05 -9.89 0.52
N LEU A 146 7.62 -9.49 -0.62
CA LEU A 146 6.96 -8.56 -1.51
C LEU A 146 5.82 -9.31 -2.17
N ILE A 147 4.68 -8.64 -2.20
CA ILE A 147 3.51 -9.06 -2.94
C ILE A 147 3.14 -7.95 -3.91
N ARG A 148 2.39 -8.31 -4.95
CA ARG A 148 1.79 -7.33 -5.85
C ARG A 148 0.31 -7.20 -5.58
N ALA A 149 -0.15 -5.97 -5.34
CA ALA A 149 -1.58 -5.69 -5.32
C ALA A 149 -2.15 -5.88 -6.74
N PRO A 150 -3.23 -6.65 -6.93
CA PRO A 150 -3.81 -6.90 -8.25
C PRO A 150 -4.72 -5.74 -8.65
N VAL A 151 -4.12 -4.59 -9.00
CA VAL A 151 -4.87 -3.40 -9.43
C VAL A 151 -5.34 -3.56 -10.88
N LEU A 152 -6.59 -4.00 -11.03
CA LEU A 152 -7.22 -4.31 -12.32
C LEU A 152 -8.13 -3.17 -12.76
N GLU A 153 -8.44 -3.13 -14.05
CA GLU A 153 -9.47 -2.24 -14.59
C GLU A 153 -10.86 -2.62 -14.09
N PHE A 154 -11.68 -1.61 -13.80
CA PHE A 154 -13.08 -1.80 -13.47
C PHE A 154 -13.97 -1.36 -14.65
N THR A 155 -14.25 -2.29 -15.57
CA THR A 155 -15.10 -2.07 -16.74
C THR A 155 -16.13 -3.19 -16.91
N ALA A 156 -17.13 -2.96 -17.76
CA ALA A 156 -18.09 -4.00 -18.11
C ALA A 156 -17.37 -5.21 -18.75
N GLY A 157 -17.64 -6.41 -18.27
CA GLY A 157 -16.97 -7.64 -18.67
C GLY A 157 -15.59 -7.87 -18.03
N SER A 158 -15.16 -7.01 -17.10
CA SER A 158 -13.92 -7.21 -16.35
C SER A 158 -14.00 -8.39 -15.38
N VAL A 159 -12.85 -8.82 -14.87
CA VAL A 159 -12.74 -9.85 -13.82
C VAL A 159 -13.56 -9.48 -12.60
N ALA A 160 -13.62 -8.20 -12.24
CA ALA A 160 -14.41 -7.74 -11.10
C ALA A 160 -15.90 -8.06 -11.30
N GLU A 161 -16.45 -7.79 -12.48
CA GLU A 161 -17.87 -8.05 -12.76
C GLU A 161 -18.18 -9.53 -13.01
N LYS A 162 -17.32 -10.23 -13.78
CA LYS A 162 -17.53 -11.66 -14.13
C LYS A 162 -17.31 -12.61 -12.95
N TYR A 163 -16.36 -12.27 -12.09
CA TYR A 163 -15.95 -13.09 -10.96
C TYR A 163 -15.98 -12.26 -9.67
N PRO A 164 -17.17 -11.83 -9.24
CA PRO A 164 -17.32 -11.05 -8.03
C PRO A 164 -16.85 -11.92 -6.87
N GLY A 165 -15.81 -11.48 -6.16
CA GLY A 165 -15.08 -12.36 -5.23
C GLY A 165 -13.59 -12.53 -5.50
N ARG A 166 -13.03 -11.90 -6.54
CA ARG A 166 -11.62 -12.09 -6.93
C ARG A 166 -10.92 -10.76 -7.22
N GLY A 167 -9.60 -10.81 -7.39
CA GLY A 167 -8.81 -9.65 -7.81
C GLY A 167 -8.76 -8.54 -6.76
N PHE A 168 -8.82 -7.28 -7.20
CA PHE A 168 -8.57 -6.13 -6.34
C PHE A 168 -9.57 -6.00 -5.18
N ALA A 169 -10.87 -6.25 -5.41
CA ALA A 169 -11.87 -6.23 -4.33
C ALA A 169 -11.50 -7.16 -3.17
N TRP A 170 -10.99 -8.36 -3.47
CA TRP A 170 -10.61 -9.34 -2.43
C TRP A 170 -9.24 -9.05 -1.85
N PHE A 171 -8.36 -8.42 -2.61
CA PHE A 171 -7.15 -7.87 -2.04
C PHE A 171 -7.47 -6.87 -0.92
N LEU A 172 -8.49 -6.02 -1.08
CA LEU A 172 -8.93 -5.03 -0.08
C LEU A 172 -9.50 -5.64 1.22
N THR A 173 -9.82 -6.95 1.25
CA THR A 173 -10.30 -7.64 2.46
C THR A 173 -9.18 -8.18 3.33
N HIS A 174 -7.93 -8.17 2.85
CA HIS A 174 -6.78 -8.54 3.68
C HIS A 174 -6.63 -7.58 4.85
N SER A 175 -5.91 -8.02 5.88
CA SER A 175 -5.57 -7.18 7.03
C SER A 175 -4.39 -6.29 6.66
N PHE A 176 -4.61 -4.97 6.67
CA PHE A 176 -3.58 -3.96 6.39
C PHE A 176 -3.11 -3.32 7.70
N ILE A 177 -1.83 -2.98 7.79
CA ILE A 177 -1.31 -2.22 8.93
C ILE A 177 -1.81 -0.77 8.87
N SER A 178 -2.28 -0.24 10.00
CA SER A 178 -2.54 1.20 10.16
C SER A 178 -3.46 1.74 9.04
N CYS A 179 -3.01 2.79 8.33
CA CYS A 179 -3.68 3.46 7.23
C CYS A 179 -3.14 3.03 5.85
N ALA A 180 -2.42 1.90 5.76
CA ALA A 180 -1.81 1.45 4.52
C ALA A 180 -2.84 1.18 3.42
N ARG A 181 -4.04 0.69 3.77
CA ARG A 181 -5.12 0.49 2.78
C ARG A 181 -5.62 1.81 2.21
N GLU A 182 -5.83 2.80 3.08
CA GLU A 182 -6.25 4.14 2.69
C GLU A 182 -5.16 4.79 1.82
N GLN A 183 -3.91 4.78 2.26
CA GLN A 183 -2.73 5.25 1.52
C GLN A 183 -2.63 4.61 0.12
N MET A 184 -2.85 3.30 0.02
CA MET A 184 -2.89 2.60 -1.26
C MET A 184 -3.93 3.22 -2.20
N THR A 185 -5.16 3.37 -1.73
CA THR A 185 -6.25 3.90 -2.57
C THR A 185 -6.06 5.36 -2.93
N GLU A 186 -5.46 6.15 -2.06
CA GLU A 186 -5.12 7.54 -2.35
C GLU A 186 -4.07 7.66 -3.45
N MET A 187 -3.02 6.85 -3.40
CA MET A 187 -2.01 6.79 -4.45
C MET A 187 -2.63 6.35 -5.78
N ILE A 188 -3.46 5.30 -5.78
CA ILE A 188 -4.11 4.82 -7.01
C ILE A 188 -4.91 5.94 -7.69
N ILE A 189 -5.63 6.75 -6.90
CA ILE A 189 -6.41 7.88 -7.41
C ILE A 189 -5.48 9.03 -7.84
N SER A 190 -4.49 9.39 -7.01
CA SER A 190 -3.57 10.50 -7.27
C SER A 190 -2.74 10.29 -8.53
N GLU A 191 -2.36 9.04 -8.82
CA GLU A 191 -1.57 8.65 -9.99
C GLU A 191 -2.45 8.38 -11.23
N GLY A 192 -3.78 8.55 -11.12
CA GLY A 192 -4.71 8.33 -12.22
C GLY A 192 -4.79 6.87 -12.69
N ILE A 193 -4.47 5.91 -11.81
CA ILE A 193 -4.48 4.47 -12.12
C ILE A 193 -5.93 3.96 -12.18
N LEU A 194 -6.74 4.34 -11.18
CA LEU A 194 -8.19 4.15 -11.14
C LEU A 194 -8.85 5.42 -10.61
N THR A 195 -10.10 5.64 -11.00
CA THR A 195 -10.93 6.73 -10.47
C THR A 195 -11.45 6.41 -9.07
N LYS A 196 -11.88 7.46 -8.35
CA LYS A 196 -12.53 7.32 -7.04
C LYS A 196 -13.80 6.45 -7.10
N ASP A 197 -14.56 6.54 -8.19
CA ASP A 197 -15.78 5.76 -8.37
C ASP A 197 -15.46 4.28 -8.56
N GLU A 198 -14.43 3.93 -9.35
CA GLU A 198 -13.96 2.55 -9.50
C GLU A 198 -13.47 1.97 -8.15
N ILE A 199 -12.71 2.75 -7.38
CA ILE A 199 -12.28 2.37 -6.03
C ILE A 199 -13.47 2.14 -5.09
N THR A 200 -14.48 3.01 -5.15
CA THR A 200 -15.70 2.89 -4.34
C THR A 200 -16.42 1.59 -4.65
N ARG A 201 -16.58 1.25 -5.94
CA ARG A 201 -17.18 -0.03 -6.36
C ARG A 201 -16.39 -1.24 -5.89
N TYR A 202 -15.05 -1.19 -5.95
CA TYR A 202 -14.23 -2.28 -5.40
C TYR A 202 -14.46 -2.48 -3.89
N PHE A 203 -14.64 -1.42 -3.11
CA PHE A 203 -14.99 -1.52 -1.68
C PHE A 203 -16.40 -2.03 -1.42
N GLU A 204 -17.39 -1.62 -2.22
CA GLU A 204 -18.75 -2.13 -2.12
C GLU A 204 -18.76 -3.66 -2.34
N MET A 205 -18.01 -4.12 -3.33
CA MET A 205 -17.84 -5.55 -3.59
C MET A 205 -17.10 -6.26 -2.46
N SER A 206 -16.01 -5.68 -1.94
CA SER A 206 -15.21 -6.29 -0.87
C SER A 206 -15.99 -6.48 0.44
N ARG A 207 -17.08 -5.73 0.62
CA ARG A 207 -17.94 -5.76 1.81
C ARG A 207 -19.20 -6.62 1.62
N ASN A 208 -19.38 -7.23 0.45
CA ASN A 208 -20.55 -8.06 0.18
C ASN A 208 -20.39 -9.45 0.82
N PRO A 209 -21.18 -9.78 1.87
CA PRO A 209 -21.04 -11.04 2.59
C PRO A 209 -21.41 -12.26 1.74
N GLU A 210 -22.39 -12.14 0.83
CA GLU A 210 -22.80 -13.25 -0.04
C GLU A 210 -21.69 -13.67 -1.01
N LEU A 211 -20.94 -12.69 -1.52
CA LEU A 211 -19.78 -12.97 -2.38
C LEU A 211 -18.66 -13.67 -1.60
N HIS A 212 -18.45 -13.26 -0.34
CA HIS A 212 -17.44 -13.86 0.53
C HIS A 212 -17.76 -15.33 0.83
N GLU A 213 -19.02 -15.62 1.18
CA GLU A 213 -19.49 -16.98 1.44
C GLU A 213 -19.43 -17.88 0.20
N LYS A 214 -19.85 -17.37 -0.97
CA LYS A 214 -19.74 -18.11 -2.24
C LYS A 214 -18.29 -18.46 -2.58
N LEU A 215 -17.33 -17.58 -2.32
CA LEU A 215 -15.92 -17.87 -2.62
C LEU A 215 -15.36 -18.99 -1.75
N ILE A 216 -15.56 -18.90 -0.43
CA ILE A 216 -15.09 -19.93 0.52
C ILE A 216 -15.70 -21.29 0.17
N ASN A 217 -16.98 -21.31 -0.16
CA ASN A 217 -17.71 -22.55 -0.46
C ASN A 217 -17.43 -23.09 -1.88
N SER A 218 -17.04 -22.24 -2.84
CA SER A 218 -16.70 -22.64 -4.21
C SER A 218 -15.29 -23.21 -4.39
N ALA A 219 -14.43 -23.16 -3.35
CA ALA A 219 -13.11 -23.78 -3.37
C ALA A 219 -13.14 -25.33 -3.48
N SER A 220 -14.34 -25.94 -3.52
CA SER A 220 -14.55 -27.38 -3.68
C SER A 220 -14.72 -27.85 -5.14
N THR A 221 -14.76 -26.95 -6.13
CA THR A 221 -14.87 -27.32 -7.56
C THR A 221 -13.80 -26.60 -8.39
N THR A 222 -12.59 -27.16 -8.39
CA THR A 222 -11.52 -26.78 -9.32
C THR A 222 -11.72 -27.51 -10.65
N GLU A 223 -12.31 -26.83 -11.64
CA GLU A 223 -12.02 -27.13 -13.04
C GLU A 223 -10.90 -26.18 -13.51
N ASN A 224 -9.79 -26.79 -13.93
CA ASN A 224 -8.60 -26.14 -14.49
C ASN A 224 -8.89 -25.50 -15.85
#